data_AF-A0A841CAN3-F1
#
_entry.id   AF-A0A841CAN3-F1
#
_cell.length_a   1.000
_cell.length_b   1.000
_cell.length_c   1.000
_cell.angle_alpha   90.00
_cell.angle_beta   90.00
_cell.angle_gamma   90.00
#
_symmetry.space_group_name_H-M   'P 1'
#
loop_
_entity.id
_entity.type
_entity.pdbx_description
1 polymer ?
#
loop_
_entity_poly.entity_id
_entity_poly.type
_entity_poly.pdbx_seq_one_letter_code
_entity_poly.pdbx_strand_id
1 'polypeptide(L)'
;MFKINLRNLIIYLLSFFIPLLILIFFSVLLKLAPFGGRNLLSSDLSNQYAPFLAYFTDIIQGQANPFYSFSIGLGDSSFALAAYYLLSPFNLILILFKDGQTDVAITWLIFLKIASISSAMLFYLHMHFKKLDFSMVAFGMAFAFSSFASLYLLNLMWLDALILLPFVVWSLERMIKTGNGIVYTVFLFLAIVTNYYLGLYDVYFRCIVFFLHNSCRNQIC
;
A
#
# COMPACT_ATOMS: atom_id res chain seq x y z
N MET A 1 12.19 23.03 -3.33
CA MET A 1 13.25 22.21 -3.97
C MET A 1 13.88 21.36 -2.89
N PHE A 2 13.80 20.03 -2.97
CA PHE A 2 14.32 19.11 -1.96
C PHE A 2 15.84 19.26 -1.83
N LYS A 3 16.35 19.86 -0.73
CA LYS A 3 17.75 19.68 -0.33
C LYS A 3 17.83 18.37 0.45
N ILE A 4 18.20 17.29 -0.21
CA ILE A 4 18.46 16.00 0.44
C ILE A 4 19.78 16.15 1.21
N ASN A 5 19.66 16.45 2.50
CA ASN A 5 20.80 16.37 3.42
C ASN A 5 20.89 14.93 3.95
N LEU A 6 22.10 14.47 4.28
CA LEU A 6 22.36 13.12 4.81
C LEU A 6 21.44 12.78 5.98
N ARG A 7 21.20 13.74 6.88
CA ARG A 7 20.26 13.58 8.00
C ARG A 7 18.84 13.22 7.55
N ASN A 8 18.34 13.88 6.51
CA ASN A 8 16.98 13.64 6.03
C ASN A 8 16.88 12.25 5.39
N LEU A 9 17.90 11.86 4.62
CA LEU A 9 17.99 10.51 4.05
C LEU A 9 17.97 9.45 5.17
N ILE A 10 18.74 9.64 6.23
CA ILE A 10 18.76 8.73 7.39
C ILE A 10 17.36 8.59 7.98
N ILE A 11 16.62 9.69 8.18
CA ILE A 11 15.27 9.63 8.77
C ILE A 11 14.30 8.84 7.88
N TYR A 12 14.33 9.04 6.55
CA TYR A 12 13.52 8.25 5.61
C TYR A 12 13.92 6.76 5.62
N LEU A 13 15.22 6.46 5.62
CA LEU A 13 15.71 5.09 5.70
C LEU A 13 15.27 4.42 7.01
N LEU A 14 15.34 5.11 8.15
CA LEU A 14 14.87 4.57 9.42
C LEU A 14 13.37 4.28 9.41
N SER A 15 12.56 5.17 8.83
CA SER A 15 11.11 4.96 8.72
C SER A 15 10.74 3.76 7.85
N PHE A 16 11.56 3.41 6.86
CA PHE A 16 11.39 2.21 6.06
C PHE A 16 11.94 0.96 6.76
N PHE A 17 13.19 1.00 7.21
CA PHE A 17 13.91 -0.19 7.68
C PHE A 17 13.52 -0.62 9.10
N ILE A 18 13.15 0.28 10.00
CA ILE A 18 12.74 -0.13 11.35
C ILE A 18 11.51 -1.05 11.33
N PRO A 19 10.36 -0.68 10.71
CA PRO A 19 9.21 -1.58 10.64
C PRO A 19 9.51 -2.87 9.87
N LEU A 20 10.34 -2.81 8.83
CA LEU A 20 10.79 -3.99 8.10
C LEU A 20 11.55 -4.97 9.00
N LEU A 21 12.51 -4.47 9.77
CA LEU A 21 13.32 -5.28 10.69
C LEU A 21 12.48 -5.86 11.83
N ILE A 22 11.48 -5.12 12.32
CA ILE A 22 10.52 -5.63 13.31
C ILE A 22 9.76 -6.82 12.74
N LEU A 23 9.23 -6.73 11.51
CA LEU A 23 8.51 -7.83 10.88
C LEU A 23 9.43 -9.04 10.62
N ILE A 24 10.66 -8.80 10.17
CA ILE A 24 11.67 -9.86 10.01
C ILE A 24 11.93 -10.54 11.36
N PHE A 25 12.14 -9.76 12.42
CA PHE A 25 12.38 -10.30 13.76
C PHE A 25 11.21 -11.20 14.24
N PHE A 26 9.97 -10.75 14.11
CA PHE A 26 8.80 -11.57 14.44
C PHE A 26 8.69 -12.81 13.56
N SER A 27 9.03 -12.72 12.27
CA SER A 27 8.98 -13.86 11.36
C SER A 27 10.00 -14.94 11.72
N VAL A 28 11.19 -14.54 12.19
CA VAL A 28 12.21 -15.46 12.71
C VAL A 28 11.72 -16.14 13.99
N LEU A 29 11.18 -15.36 14.95
CA LEU A 29 10.65 -15.90 16.21
C LEU A 29 9.51 -16.91 15.99
N LEU A 30 8.61 -16.60 15.06
CA LEU A 30 7.44 -17.44 14.74
C LEU A 30 7.74 -18.55 13.73
N LYS A 31 8.97 -18.62 13.21
CA LYS A 31 9.41 -19.57 12.17
C LYS A 31 8.55 -19.50 10.90
N LEU A 32 8.21 -18.28 10.48
CA LEU A 32 7.48 -17.99 9.25
C LEU A 32 8.44 -17.98 8.04
N ALA A 33 7.95 -18.40 6.87
CA ALA A 33 8.66 -18.35 5.60
C ALA A 33 9.16 -16.91 5.33
N PRO A 34 10.45 -16.70 4.97
CA PRO A 34 11.44 -17.71 4.57
C PRO A 34 12.23 -18.39 5.70
N PHE A 35 12.08 -17.96 6.96
CA PHE A 35 12.96 -18.38 8.07
C PHE A 35 12.50 -19.65 8.80
N GLY A 36 11.36 -20.23 8.41
CA GLY A 36 10.89 -21.50 8.93
C GLY A 36 9.80 -22.12 8.07
N GLY A 37 9.27 -23.26 8.52
CA GLY A 37 8.30 -24.06 7.76
C GLY A 37 6.84 -23.64 7.90
N ARG A 38 6.52 -22.57 8.64
CA ARG A 38 5.16 -22.01 8.73
C ARG A 38 5.01 -20.89 7.72
N ASN A 39 3.79 -20.62 7.23
CA ASN A 39 3.54 -19.52 6.30
C ASN A 39 2.38 -18.64 6.78
N LEU A 40 2.23 -17.48 6.15
CA LEU A 40 1.13 -16.54 6.40
C LEU A 40 -0.14 -16.87 5.60
N LEU A 41 -0.10 -17.91 4.76
CA LEU A 41 -1.19 -18.28 3.86
C LEU A 41 -2.37 -18.83 4.68
N SER A 42 -3.31 -17.96 4.99
CA SER A 42 -4.51 -18.31 5.75
C SER A 42 -5.73 -17.60 5.16
N SER A 43 -6.92 -18.20 5.32
CA SER A 43 -8.20 -17.65 4.89
C SER A 43 -8.18 -17.23 3.40
N ASP A 44 -8.48 -15.98 3.09
CA ASP A 44 -8.51 -15.50 1.71
C ASP A 44 -7.11 -15.46 1.06
N LEU A 45 -6.05 -15.26 1.85
CA LEU A 45 -4.69 -15.17 1.32
C LEU A 45 -4.25 -16.50 0.67
N SER A 46 -4.64 -17.64 1.26
CA SER A 46 -4.37 -18.96 0.68
C SER A 46 -5.29 -19.31 -0.48
N ASN A 47 -6.58 -18.96 -0.38
CA ASN A 47 -7.61 -19.46 -1.30
C ASN A 47 -7.83 -18.56 -2.52
N GLN A 48 -7.55 -17.26 -2.41
CA GLN A 48 -7.83 -16.28 -3.47
C GLN A 48 -6.55 -15.59 -3.95
N TYR A 49 -5.83 -14.91 -3.04
CA TYR A 49 -4.68 -14.09 -3.43
C TYR A 49 -3.51 -14.92 -3.97
N ALA A 50 -3.13 -16.02 -3.30
CA ALA A 50 -2.00 -16.84 -3.74
C ALA A 50 -2.20 -17.43 -5.16
N PRO A 51 -3.36 -18.02 -5.51
CA PRO A 51 -3.65 -18.42 -6.89
C PRO A 51 -3.58 -17.27 -7.90
N PHE A 52 -4.11 -16.08 -7.56
CA PHE A 52 -4.03 -14.92 -8.47
C PHE A 52 -2.60 -14.45 -8.69
N LEU A 53 -1.77 -14.41 -7.64
CA LEU A 53 -0.37 -14.00 -7.75
C LEU A 53 0.47 -15.03 -8.51
N ALA A 54 0.19 -16.33 -8.36
CA ALA A 54 0.79 -17.37 -9.19
C ALA A 54 0.38 -17.24 -10.67
N TYR A 55 -0.89 -16.95 -10.93
CA TYR A 55 -1.36 -16.70 -12.28
C TYR A 55 -0.72 -15.44 -12.91
N PHE A 56 -0.47 -14.40 -12.12
CA PHE A 56 0.25 -13.21 -12.56
C PHE A 56 1.69 -13.53 -12.98
N THR A 57 2.39 -14.39 -12.22
CA THR A 57 3.72 -14.84 -12.62
C THR A 57 3.68 -15.63 -13.91
N ASP A 58 2.69 -16.51 -14.09
CA ASP A 58 2.52 -17.28 -15.32
C ASP A 58 2.26 -16.38 -16.55
N ILE A 59 1.46 -15.31 -16.38
CA ILE A 59 1.23 -14.31 -17.44
C ILE A 59 2.55 -13.62 -17.82
N ILE A 60 3.33 -13.16 -16.83
CA ILE A 60 4.60 -12.46 -17.09
C ILE A 60 5.60 -13.37 -17.79
N GLN A 61 5.63 -14.65 -17.42
CA GLN A 61 6.50 -15.64 -18.04
C GLN A 61 5.99 -16.14 -19.41
N GLY A 62 4.81 -15.67 -19.87
CA GLY A 62 4.20 -16.08 -21.13
C GLY A 62 3.59 -17.49 -21.11
N GLN A 63 3.40 -18.07 -19.93
CA GLN A 63 2.83 -19.40 -19.73
C GLN A 63 1.29 -19.38 -19.63
N ALA A 64 0.69 -18.21 -19.38
CA ALA A 64 -0.76 -18.04 -19.28
C ALA A 64 -1.29 -16.90 -20.15
N ASN A 65 -2.56 -16.99 -20.55
CA ASN A 65 -3.22 -15.95 -21.33
C ASN A 65 -3.72 -14.83 -20.40
N PRO A 66 -3.34 -13.56 -20.59
CA PRO A 66 -3.75 -12.46 -19.71
C PRO A 66 -5.26 -12.20 -19.66
N PHE A 67 -6.04 -12.64 -20.67
CA PHE A 67 -7.45 -12.30 -20.80
C PHE A 67 -8.42 -13.41 -20.38
N TYR A 68 -7.98 -14.67 -20.32
CA TYR A 68 -8.87 -15.80 -20.08
C TYR A 68 -8.16 -17.00 -19.46
N SER A 69 -8.75 -17.60 -18.43
CA SER A 69 -8.28 -18.83 -17.80
C SER A 69 -9.42 -19.76 -17.43
N PHE A 70 -9.32 -21.02 -17.84
CA PHE A 70 -10.21 -22.09 -17.37
C PHE A 70 -9.91 -22.52 -15.93
N SER A 71 -8.73 -22.19 -15.42
CA SER A 71 -8.25 -22.57 -14.08
C SER A 71 -8.74 -21.61 -12.99
N ILE A 72 -9.27 -20.45 -13.37
CA ILE A 72 -9.78 -19.43 -12.45
C ILE A 72 -11.29 -19.29 -12.67
N GLY A 73 -12.08 -19.77 -11.70
CA GLY A 73 -13.52 -19.51 -11.65
C GLY A 73 -14.36 -20.09 -12.81
N LEU A 74 -14.24 -21.40 -13.11
CA LEU A 74 -15.07 -22.11 -14.11
C LEU A 74 -15.13 -21.47 -15.52
N GLY A 75 -14.16 -20.61 -15.88
CA GLY A 75 -14.14 -19.90 -17.17
C GLY A 75 -14.71 -18.47 -17.12
N ASP A 76 -14.72 -17.82 -15.96
CA ASP A 76 -15.10 -16.42 -15.82
C ASP A 76 -14.06 -15.47 -16.46
N SER A 77 -14.46 -14.22 -16.68
CA SER A 77 -13.66 -13.06 -17.09
C SER A 77 -12.55 -12.74 -16.07
N SER A 78 -11.55 -13.62 -16.02
CA SER A 78 -10.44 -13.60 -15.07
C SER A 78 -9.73 -12.25 -15.07
N PHE A 79 -9.79 -11.50 -16.17
CA PHE A 79 -9.22 -10.16 -16.29
C PHE A 79 -9.76 -9.16 -15.26
N ALA A 80 -11.06 -9.10 -14.98
CA ALA A 80 -11.61 -8.08 -14.08
C ALA A 80 -11.22 -8.33 -12.62
N LEU A 81 -11.35 -9.58 -12.17
CA LEU A 81 -10.96 -9.99 -10.81
C LEU A 81 -9.44 -10.00 -10.63
N ALA A 82 -8.70 -10.52 -11.62
CA ALA A 82 -7.25 -10.56 -11.55
C ALA A 82 -6.67 -9.15 -11.65
N ALA A 83 -7.14 -8.28 -12.55
CA ALA A 83 -6.70 -6.87 -12.57
C ALA A 83 -6.93 -6.21 -11.20
N TYR A 84 -8.09 -6.44 -10.58
CA TYR A 84 -8.39 -5.90 -9.26
C TYR A 84 -7.37 -6.31 -8.17
N TYR A 85 -6.92 -7.58 -8.14
CA TYR A 85 -5.92 -8.03 -7.17
C TYR A 85 -4.46 -7.80 -7.60
N LEU A 86 -4.22 -7.62 -8.90
CA LEU A 86 -2.88 -7.65 -9.49
C LEU A 86 -2.31 -6.28 -9.87
N LEU A 87 -3.14 -5.23 -9.92
CA LEU A 87 -2.71 -3.88 -10.30
C LEU A 87 -1.77 -3.19 -9.29
N SER A 88 -1.49 -3.81 -8.14
CA SER A 88 -0.49 -3.28 -7.21
C SER A 88 0.91 -3.31 -7.83
N PRO A 89 1.65 -2.18 -7.84
CA PRO A 89 3.02 -2.15 -8.36
C PRO A 89 3.98 -3.03 -7.56
N PHE A 90 3.64 -3.36 -6.31
CA PHE A 90 4.42 -4.28 -5.49
C PHE A 90 4.48 -5.68 -6.06
N ASN A 91 3.46 -6.10 -6.83
CA ASN A 91 3.40 -7.46 -7.39
C ASN A 91 4.56 -7.75 -8.35
N LEU A 92 5.25 -6.73 -8.89
CA LEU A 92 6.47 -6.91 -9.67
C LEU A 92 7.61 -7.60 -8.91
N ILE A 93 7.60 -7.53 -7.57
CA ILE A 93 8.56 -8.25 -6.71
C ILE A 93 8.46 -9.76 -6.92
N LEU A 94 7.30 -10.28 -7.32
CA LEU A 94 7.10 -11.70 -7.58
C LEU A 94 8.03 -12.25 -8.67
N ILE A 95 8.49 -11.41 -9.60
CA ILE A 95 9.42 -11.79 -10.68
C ILE A 95 10.77 -12.27 -10.12
N LEU A 96 11.13 -11.86 -8.91
CA LEU A 96 12.38 -12.24 -8.26
C LEU A 96 12.34 -13.66 -7.66
N PHE A 97 11.16 -14.26 -7.57
CA PHE A 97 10.94 -15.57 -6.96
C PHE A 97 10.68 -16.64 -8.03
N LYS A 98 11.12 -17.86 -7.74
CA LYS A 98 10.89 -19.02 -8.60
C LYS A 98 9.52 -19.64 -8.34
N ASP A 99 9.03 -20.37 -9.33
CA ASP A 99 7.80 -21.16 -9.23
C ASP A 99 7.86 -22.09 -8.01
N GLY A 100 6.81 -22.05 -7.18
CA GLY A 100 6.72 -22.80 -5.92
C GLY A 100 7.17 -22.05 -4.65
N GLN A 101 7.67 -20.81 -4.75
CA GLN A 101 8.02 -19.95 -3.58
C GLN A 101 7.00 -18.84 -3.32
N THR A 102 5.74 -19.05 -3.68
CA THR A 102 4.67 -18.04 -3.59
C THR A 102 4.43 -17.57 -2.16
N ASP A 103 4.59 -18.46 -1.17
CA ASP A 103 4.48 -18.15 0.25
C ASP A 103 5.57 -17.18 0.73
N VAL A 104 6.82 -17.41 0.34
CA VAL A 104 7.95 -16.53 0.63
C VAL A 104 7.76 -15.16 -0.05
N ALA A 105 7.33 -15.17 -1.31
CA ALA A 105 7.12 -13.96 -2.08
C ALA A 105 6.01 -13.08 -1.45
N ILE A 106 4.91 -13.70 -1.03
CA ILE A 106 3.80 -13.02 -0.34
C ILE A 106 4.26 -12.43 1.01
N THR A 107 5.08 -13.16 1.79
CA THR A 107 5.61 -12.61 3.04
C THR A 107 6.42 -11.34 2.79
N TRP A 108 7.32 -11.36 1.79
CA TRP A 108 8.10 -10.17 1.44
C TRP A 108 7.24 -9.02 0.91
N LEU A 109 6.18 -9.32 0.13
CA LEU A 109 5.21 -8.33 -0.29
C LEU A 109 4.58 -7.61 0.91
N ILE A 110 4.11 -8.35 1.91
CA ILE A 110 3.53 -7.79 3.13
C ILE A 110 4.56 -6.90 3.84
N PHE A 111 5.79 -7.39 4.01
CA PHE A 111 6.84 -6.68 4.73
C PHE A 111 7.19 -5.34 4.07
N LEU A 112 7.36 -5.35 2.75
CA LEU A 112 7.68 -4.17 1.97
C LEU A 112 6.51 -3.18 1.93
N LYS A 113 5.27 -3.67 1.88
CA LYS A 113 4.07 -2.82 1.95
C LYS A 113 3.98 -2.11 3.31
N ILE A 114 4.12 -2.82 4.43
CA ILE A 114 4.10 -2.21 5.78
C ILE A 114 5.23 -1.18 5.95
N ALA A 115 6.44 -1.48 5.49
CA ALA A 115 7.56 -0.54 5.50
C ALA A 115 7.27 0.73 4.67
N SER A 116 6.59 0.55 3.54
CA SER A 116 6.18 1.64 2.66
C SER A 116 5.05 2.49 3.27
N ILE A 117 4.12 1.89 4.02
CA ILE A 117 3.06 2.61 4.75
C ILE A 117 3.69 3.59 5.76
N SER A 118 4.66 3.12 6.54
CA SER A 118 5.40 3.97 7.49
C SER A 118 6.09 5.14 6.79
N SER A 119 6.76 4.86 5.67
CA SER A 119 7.49 5.86 4.89
C SER A 119 6.56 6.89 4.21
N ALA A 120 5.41 6.45 3.70
CA ALA A 120 4.38 7.31 3.13
C ALA A 120 3.81 8.27 4.18
N MET A 121 3.55 7.77 5.39
CA MET A 121 3.07 8.60 6.49
C MET A 121 4.14 9.60 6.96
N LEU A 122 5.41 9.18 7.05
CA LEU A 122 6.52 10.10 7.32
C LEU A 122 6.58 11.22 6.28
N PHE A 123 6.46 10.88 4.99
CA PHE A 123 6.43 11.86 3.91
C PHE A 123 5.30 12.89 4.10
N TYR A 124 4.09 12.43 4.41
CA TYR A 124 2.97 13.33 4.69
C TYR A 124 3.26 14.27 5.86
N LEU A 125 3.71 13.73 7.00
CA LEU A 125 4.04 14.52 8.19
C LEU A 125 5.13 15.55 7.90
N HIS A 126 6.15 15.17 7.12
CA HIS A 126 7.20 16.06 6.71
C HIS A 126 6.66 17.25 5.90
N MET A 127 5.79 16.97 4.93
CA MET A 127 5.23 18.00 4.05
C MET A 127 4.20 18.89 4.76
N HIS A 128 3.42 18.32 5.67
CA HIS A 128 2.41 19.04 6.44
C HIS A 128 3.05 19.99 7.46
N PHE A 129 3.97 19.49 8.29
CA PHE A 129 4.63 20.28 9.34
C PHE A 129 5.87 21.03 8.88
N LYS A 130 6.35 20.79 7.64
CA LYS A 130 7.58 21.38 7.07
C LYS A 130 8.83 21.16 7.93
N LYS A 131 8.84 20.10 8.73
CA LYS A 131 9.93 19.70 9.63
C LYS A 131 10.22 18.22 9.42
N LEU A 132 11.43 17.77 9.74
CA LEU A 132 11.78 16.35 9.69
C LEU A 132 12.59 16.00 10.93
N ASP A 133 11.95 15.27 11.85
CA ASP A 133 12.55 14.82 13.11
C ASP A 133 12.39 13.32 13.29
N PHE A 134 13.22 12.74 14.15
CA PHE A 134 13.13 11.32 14.52
C PHE A 134 11.79 10.94 15.16
N SER A 135 11.09 11.87 15.82
CA SER A 135 9.75 11.61 16.36
C SER A 135 8.73 11.26 15.27
N MET A 136 8.89 11.80 14.05
CA MET A 136 8.00 11.49 12.94
C MET A 136 8.14 10.04 12.46
N VAL A 137 9.30 9.41 12.70
CA VAL A 137 9.49 7.97 12.45
C VAL A 137 8.58 7.15 13.37
N ALA A 138 8.46 7.55 14.64
CA ALA A 138 7.56 6.89 15.59
C ALA A 138 6.09 7.00 15.17
N PHE A 139 5.66 8.16 14.66
CA PHE A 139 4.31 8.32 14.12
C PHE A 139 4.07 7.51 12.83
N GLY A 140 5.07 7.44 11.93
CA GLY A 140 5.00 6.57 10.75
C GLY A 140 4.84 5.09 11.13
N MET A 141 5.60 4.63 12.13
CA MET A 141 5.47 3.26 12.65
C MET A 141 4.12 3.03 13.33
N ALA A 142 3.64 3.97 14.14
CA ALA A 142 2.33 3.85 14.79
C ALA A 142 1.19 3.72 13.77
N PHE A 143 1.29 4.41 12.64
CA PHE A 143 0.34 4.27 11.54
C PHE A 143 0.46 2.90 10.84
N ALA A 144 1.69 2.47 10.54
CA ALA A 144 1.97 1.19 9.87
C ALA A 144 1.58 -0.04 10.71
N PHE A 145 1.70 0.05 12.04
CA PHE A 145 1.30 -1.00 12.99
C PHE A 145 -0.03 -0.69 13.69
N SER A 146 -0.87 0.16 13.09
CA SER A 146 -2.20 0.43 13.61
C SER A 146 -3.07 -0.83 13.64
N SER A 147 -4.11 -0.84 14.47
CA SER A 147 -5.05 -1.97 14.56
C SER A 147 -5.67 -2.31 13.21
N PHE A 148 -5.96 -1.30 12.38
CA PHE A 148 -6.48 -1.50 11.03
C PHE A 148 -5.48 -2.26 10.15
N ALA A 149 -4.22 -1.80 10.09
CA ALA A 149 -3.18 -2.47 9.32
C ALA A 149 -2.92 -3.92 9.80
N SER A 150 -3.05 -4.14 11.11
CA SER A 150 -2.85 -5.47 11.72
C SER A 150 -4.01 -6.43 11.43
N LEU A 151 -5.25 -5.94 11.47
CA LEU A 151 -6.45 -6.75 11.17
C LEU A 151 -6.50 -7.17 9.70
N TYR A 152 -6.11 -6.27 8.79
CA TYR A 152 -6.13 -6.49 7.35
C TYR A 152 -4.78 -6.89 6.77
N LEU A 153 -3.84 -7.37 7.60
CA LEU A 153 -2.49 -7.74 7.19
C LEU A 153 -2.49 -8.79 6.05
N LEU A 154 -3.45 -9.71 6.08
CA LEU A 154 -3.58 -10.79 5.09
C LEU A 154 -4.30 -10.36 3.82
N ASN A 155 -4.93 -9.18 3.81
CA ASN A 155 -5.65 -8.66 2.65
C ASN A 155 -4.75 -7.66 1.91
N LEU A 156 -3.89 -8.17 1.02
CA LEU A 156 -2.80 -7.43 0.38
C LEU A 156 -3.20 -6.09 -0.26
N MET A 157 -4.39 -6.04 -0.85
CA MET A 157 -4.92 -4.86 -1.54
C MET A 157 -5.25 -3.69 -0.59
N TRP A 158 -5.53 -3.97 0.68
CA TRP A 158 -5.83 -2.93 1.68
C TRP A 158 -4.57 -2.19 2.10
N LEU A 159 -3.43 -2.88 2.07
CA LEU A 159 -2.13 -2.27 2.35
C LEU A 159 -1.74 -1.26 1.27
N ASP A 160 -2.08 -1.48 -0.01
CA ASP A 160 -1.83 -0.50 -1.09
C ASP A 160 -2.54 0.82 -0.84
N ALA A 161 -3.79 0.76 -0.42
CA ALA A 161 -4.56 1.95 -0.08
C ALA A 161 -3.98 2.68 1.13
N LEU A 162 -3.50 1.97 2.14
CA LEU A 162 -2.81 2.59 3.29
C LEU A 162 -1.50 3.29 2.88
N ILE A 163 -0.79 2.78 1.86
CA ILE A 163 0.39 3.45 1.30
C ILE A 163 -0.01 4.73 0.58
N LEU A 164 -1.11 4.71 -0.17
CA LEU A 164 -1.55 5.85 -0.99
C LEU A 164 -2.25 6.95 -0.17
N LEU A 165 -2.92 6.60 0.93
CA LEU A 165 -3.71 7.52 1.74
C LEU A 165 -2.92 8.78 2.17
N PRO A 166 -1.70 8.70 2.73
CA PRO A 166 -0.91 9.90 3.07
C PRO A 166 -0.64 10.83 1.88
N PHE A 167 -0.46 10.27 0.67
CA PHE A 167 -0.26 11.05 -0.55
C PHE A 167 -1.55 11.71 -1.05
N VAL A 168 -2.69 11.02 -0.94
CA VAL A 168 -4.01 11.57 -1.27
C VAL A 168 -4.34 12.74 -0.35
N VAL A 169 -4.12 12.61 0.96
CA VAL A 169 -4.34 13.71 1.93
C VAL A 169 -3.40 14.87 1.65
N TRP A 170 -2.10 14.61 1.46
CA TRP A 170 -1.13 15.66 1.11
C TRP A 170 -1.54 16.44 -0.15
N SER A 171 -1.92 15.73 -1.20
CA SER A 171 -2.28 16.32 -2.48
C SER A 171 -3.59 17.10 -2.42
N LEU A 172 -4.54 16.66 -1.59
CA LEU A 172 -5.77 17.39 -1.28
C LEU A 172 -5.46 18.74 -0.61
N GLU A 173 -4.62 18.75 0.44
CA GLU A 173 -4.23 20.00 1.10
C GLU A 173 -3.52 20.96 0.15
N ARG A 174 -2.64 20.42 -0.69
CA ARG A 174 -1.93 21.20 -1.70
C ARG A 174 -2.90 21.80 -2.71
N MET A 175 -3.89 21.03 -3.17
CA MET A 175 -4.93 21.52 -4.08
C MET A 175 -5.72 22.66 -3.44
N ILE A 176 -6.12 22.54 -2.17
CA ILE A 176 -6.83 23.61 -1.45
C ILE A 176 -5.98 24.87 -1.34
N LYS A 177 -4.67 24.74 -1.05
CA LYS A 177 -3.76 25.88 -0.89
C LYS A 177 -3.36 26.55 -2.20
N THR A 178 -3.24 25.79 -3.30
CA THR A 178 -2.66 26.28 -4.57
C THR A 178 -3.67 26.40 -5.70
N GLY A 179 -4.88 25.86 -5.55
CA GLY A 179 -5.89 25.74 -6.61
C GLY A 179 -5.57 24.70 -7.68
N ASN A 180 -4.36 24.11 -7.70
CA ASN A 180 -3.97 23.14 -8.72
C ASN A 180 -4.37 21.71 -8.30
N GLY A 181 -5.37 21.15 -9.00
CA GLY A 181 -5.93 19.82 -8.73
C GLY A 181 -5.19 18.65 -9.37
N ILE A 182 -4.22 18.87 -10.28
CA ILE A 182 -3.62 17.79 -11.08
C ILE A 182 -3.00 16.71 -10.19
N VAL A 183 -2.23 17.13 -9.18
CA VAL A 183 -1.53 16.20 -8.28
C VAL A 183 -2.53 15.36 -7.48
N TYR A 184 -3.63 15.98 -7.02
CA TYR A 184 -4.70 15.28 -6.33
C TYR A 184 -5.40 14.27 -7.24
N THR A 185 -5.73 14.67 -8.48
CA THR A 185 -6.36 13.77 -9.46
C THR A 185 -5.49 12.54 -9.75
N VAL A 186 -4.17 12.71 -9.86
CA VAL A 186 -3.26 11.59 -10.10
C VAL A 186 -3.23 10.62 -8.93
N PHE A 187 -3.05 11.09 -7.70
CA PHE A 187 -3.02 10.20 -6.53
C PHE A 187 -4.39 9.54 -6.26
N LEU A 188 -5.48 10.26 -6.49
CA LEU A 188 -6.82 9.71 -6.38
C LEU A 188 -7.07 8.62 -7.44
N PHE A 189 -6.66 8.86 -8.68
CA PHE A 189 -6.73 7.85 -9.73
C PHE A 189 -5.94 6.59 -9.36
N LEU A 190 -4.70 6.74 -8.87
CA LEU A 190 -3.89 5.62 -8.39
C LEU A 190 -4.57 4.88 -7.23
N ALA A 191 -5.16 5.60 -6.27
CA ALA A 191 -5.89 4.99 -5.15
C ALA A 191 -7.09 4.17 -5.64
N ILE A 192 -7.89 4.69 -6.57
CA ILE A 192 -9.05 3.98 -7.13
C ILE A 192 -8.63 2.76 -7.94
N VAL A 193 -7.59 2.88 -8.77
CA VAL A 193 -7.11 1.78 -9.63
C VAL A 193 -6.51 0.64 -8.80
N THR A 194 -5.76 0.98 -7.74
CA THR A 194 -5.18 -0.04 -6.85
C THR A 194 -6.19 -0.62 -5.88
N ASN A 195 -7.18 0.17 -5.43
CA ASN A 195 -8.21 -0.25 -4.51
C ASN A 195 -9.45 0.66 -4.60
N TYR A 196 -10.46 0.24 -5.37
CA TYR A 196 -11.64 1.07 -5.57
C TYR A 196 -12.48 1.26 -4.29
N TYR A 197 -12.45 0.32 -3.34
CA TYR A 197 -13.19 0.45 -2.07
C TYR A 197 -12.65 1.64 -1.27
N LEU A 198 -11.35 1.64 -0.96
CA LEU A 198 -10.73 2.71 -0.20
C LEU A 198 -10.59 4.01 -1.01
N GLY A 199 -10.42 3.92 -2.34
CA GLY A 199 -10.48 5.08 -3.22
C GLY A 199 -11.84 5.80 -3.18
N LEU A 200 -12.96 5.07 -3.07
CA LEU A 200 -14.27 5.69 -2.87
C LEU A 200 -14.37 6.40 -1.52
N TYR A 201 -13.85 5.81 -0.44
CA TYR A 201 -13.81 6.46 0.87
C TYR A 201 -12.97 7.76 0.85
N ASP A 202 -11.88 7.80 0.08
CA ASP A 202 -11.08 9.02 -0.13
C ASP A 202 -11.88 10.12 -0.86
N VAL A 203 -12.73 9.75 -1.82
CA VAL A 203 -13.66 10.69 -2.46
C VAL A 203 -14.67 11.24 -1.45
N TYR A 204 -15.28 10.38 -0.63
CA TYR A 204 -16.19 10.82 0.42
C TYR A 204 -15.52 11.75 1.43
N PHE A 205 -14.29 11.42 1.84
CA PHE A 205 -13.49 12.27 2.72
C PHE A 205 -13.29 13.67 2.13
N ARG A 206 -12.93 13.77 0.84
CA ARG A 206 -12.83 15.07 0.15
C ARG A 206 -14.15 15.82 0.16
N CYS A 207 -15.27 15.17 -0.13
CA CYS A 207 -16.58 15.81 -0.13
C CYS A 207 -16.88 16.45 1.24
N ILE A 208 -16.65 15.70 2.32
CA ILE A 208 -16.85 16.20 3.70
C ILE A 208 -15.96 17.40 3.99
N VAL A 209 -14.65 17.32 3.67
CA VAL A 209 -13.71 18.43 3.88
C VAL A 209 -14.11 19.67 3.10
N PHE A 210 -14.58 19.51 1.86
CA PHE A 210 -15.07 20.62 1.04
C PHE A 210 -16.31 21.28 1.64
N PHE A 211 -17.29 20.49 2.09
CA PHE A 211 -18.49 21.02 2.75
C PHE A 211 -18.13 21.77 4.04
N LEU A 212 -17.30 21.18 4.90
CA LEU A 212 -16.86 21.83 6.14
C LEU A 212 -16.10 23.13 5.88
N HIS A 213 -15.20 23.14 4.89
CA HIS A 213 -14.45 24.34 4.52
C HIS A 213 -15.38 25.47 4.07
N ASN A 214 -16.39 25.17 3.24
CA ASN A 214 -17.36 26.17 2.78
C ASN A 214 -18.30 26.64 3.91
N SER A 215 -18.72 25.75 4.80
CA SER A 215 -19.54 26.10 5.97
C SER A 215 -18.80 27.05 6.91
N CYS A 216 -17.52 26.80 7.20
CA CYS A 216 -16.71 27.71 8.02
C CYS A 216 -16.47 29.06 7.34
N ARG A 217 -16.33 29.08 6.00
CA ARG A 217 -16.18 30.34 5.25
C ARG A 217 -17.45 31.19 5.27
N ASN A 218 -18.62 30.56 5.20
CA ASN A 218 -19.91 31.26 5.25
C ASN A 218 -20.30 31.78 6.65
N GLN A 219 -19.63 31.35 7.73
CA GLN A 219 -19.87 31.88 9.08
C GLN A 219 -19.01 33.11 9.43
N ILE A 220 -18.05 33.48 8.58
CA ILE A 220 -17.13 34.62 8.79
C ILE A 220 -17.49 35.82 7.88
N CYS A 221 -18.64 35.77 7.19
CA CYS A 221 -19.18 36.88 6.39
C CYS A 221 -20.43 37.47 7.04
#